data_AF-M8D9M2-F1
#
_entry.id   AF-M8D9M2-F1
#
_cell.length_a   1.000
_cell.length_b   1.000
_cell.length_c   1.000
_cell.angle_alpha   90.00
_cell.angle_beta   90.00
_cell.angle_gamma   90.00
#
_symmetry.space_group_name_H-M   'P 1'
#
loop_
_entity.id
_entity.type
_entity.pdbx_description
1 polymer ?
#
loop_
_entity_poly.entity_id
_entity_poly.type
_entity_poly.pdbx_seq_one_letter_code
_entity_poly.pdbx_strand_id
1 'polypeptide(L)'
;MTPAQQSNTYREGANKIAVDMFKDALDPYSMEISQGLLDVRKEYLQTALDEIKKSYGSYDEYLEKALGLTKEKRKAMQDLLLEGTPKKPEAAQKK
;
A
#
# COMPACT_ATOMS: atom_id res chain seq x y z
N MET A 1 12.64 7.89 -2.49
CA MET A 1 11.43 7.47 -3.22
C MET A 1 10.82 6.32 -2.43
N THR A 2 9.54 6.40 -2.04
CA THR A 2 8.87 5.30 -1.33
C THR A 2 8.57 4.14 -2.29
N PRO A 3 8.37 2.90 -1.81
CA PRO A 3 7.97 1.78 -2.68
C PRO A 3 6.70 2.08 -3.50
N ALA A 4 5.73 2.81 -2.91
CA ALA A 4 4.53 3.25 -3.63
C ALA A 4 4.86 4.18 -4.81
N GLN A 5 5.83 5.08 -4.66
CA GLN A 5 6.27 5.96 -5.74
C GLN A 5 7.04 5.22 -6.84
N GLN A 6 7.73 4.11 -6.50
CA GLN A 6 8.37 3.26 -7.51
C GLN A 6 7.36 2.66 -8.49
N SER A 7 6.08 2.53 -8.10
CA SER A 7 5.00 2.14 -9.00
C SER A 7 4.90 3.07 -10.21
N ASN A 8 5.15 4.37 -10.07
CA ASN A 8 5.15 5.30 -11.21
C ASN A 8 6.27 4.97 -12.21
N THR A 9 7.45 4.58 -11.73
CA THR A 9 8.56 4.15 -12.59
C THR A 9 8.24 2.84 -13.31
N TYR A 10 7.64 1.86 -12.62
CA TYR A 10 7.24 0.59 -13.25
C TYR A 10 6.07 0.75 -14.22
N ARG A 11 5.15 1.69 -13.93
CA ARG A 11 3.93 1.90 -14.71
C ARG A 11 4.08 2.95 -15.80
N GLU A 12 5.18 3.70 -15.85
CA GLU A 12 5.40 4.76 -16.83
C GLU A 12 5.12 4.30 -18.27
N GLY A 13 5.67 3.13 -18.65
CA GLY A 13 5.43 2.55 -19.98
C GLY A 13 3.97 2.16 -20.22
N ALA A 14 3.31 1.56 -19.23
CA ALA A 14 1.90 1.16 -19.34
C ALA A 14 0.95 2.37 -19.35
N ASN A 15 1.25 3.39 -18.53
CA ASN A 15 0.52 4.66 -18.46
C ASN A 15 0.65 5.41 -19.79
N LYS A 16 1.84 5.41 -20.40
CA LYS A 16 2.04 5.99 -21.73
C LYS A 16 1.21 5.30 -22.81
N ILE A 17 1.17 3.97 -22.83
CA ILE A 17 0.33 3.23 -23.78
C ILE A 17 -1.15 3.59 -23.58
N ALA A 18 -1.63 3.60 -22.35
CA ALA A 18 -3.01 3.95 -22.04
C ALA A 18 -3.36 5.39 -22.47
N VAL A 19 -2.48 6.36 -22.23
CA VAL A 19 -2.66 7.75 -22.66
C VAL A 19 -2.65 7.87 -24.19
N ASP A 20 -1.70 7.21 -24.87
CA ASP A 20 -1.58 7.26 -26.33
C ASP A 20 -2.82 6.67 -27.03
N MET A 21 -3.49 5.68 -26.43
CA MET A 21 -4.73 5.11 -26.95
C MET A 21 -5.91 6.10 -27.01
N PHE A 22 -5.91 7.13 -26.15
CA PHE A 22 -7.02 8.08 -26.03
C PHE A 22 -6.64 9.52 -26.37
N LYS A 23 -5.40 9.77 -26.81
CA LYS A 23 -4.86 11.12 -27.04
C LYS A 23 -5.65 11.98 -28.03
N ASP A 24 -6.22 11.34 -29.05
CA ASP A 24 -6.98 12.03 -30.10
C ASP A 24 -8.48 12.12 -29.76
N ALA A 25 -8.92 11.45 -28.68
CA ALA A 25 -10.31 11.38 -28.25
C ALA A 25 -10.61 12.26 -27.02
N LEU A 26 -9.59 12.70 -26.29
CA LEU A 26 -9.73 13.49 -25.06
C LEU A 26 -9.25 14.93 -25.29
N ASP A 27 -10.01 15.89 -24.77
CA ASP A 27 -9.55 17.27 -24.67
C ASP A 27 -8.44 17.40 -23.60
N PRO A 28 -7.68 18.51 -23.58
CA PRO A 28 -6.56 18.69 -22.65
C PRO A 28 -6.92 18.55 -21.17
N TYR A 29 -8.12 18.97 -20.76
CA TYR A 29 -8.57 18.84 -19.37
C TYR A 29 -8.88 17.39 -19.02
N SER A 30 -9.60 16.68 -19.90
CA SER A 30 -9.86 15.25 -19.74
C SER A 30 -8.57 14.43 -19.73
N MET A 31 -7.58 14.82 -20.54
CA MET A 31 -6.25 14.19 -20.57
C MET A 31 -5.51 14.32 -19.23
N GLU A 32 -5.53 15.51 -18.61
CA GLU A 32 -4.89 15.74 -17.31
C GLU A 32 -5.53 14.87 -16.20
N ILE A 33 -6.86 14.76 -16.21
CA ILE A 33 -7.59 13.88 -15.28
C ILE A 33 -7.21 12.42 -15.49
N SER A 34 -7.18 11.94 -16.74
CA SER A 34 -6.80 10.56 -17.07
C SER A 34 -5.38 10.23 -16.62
N GLN A 35 -4.43 11.14 -16.81
CA GLN A 35 -3.06 10.98 -16.28
C GLN A 35 -3.06 10.89 -14.76
N GLY A 36 -3.84 11.73 -14.07
CA GLY A 36 -3.98 11.67 -12.62
C GLY A 36 -4.51 10.34 -12.08
N LEU A 37 -5.43 9.68 -12.79
CA LEU A 37 -5.95 8.36 -12.43
C LEU A 37 -4.92 7.24 -12.62
N LEU A 38 -4.03 7.39 -13.59
CA LEU A 38 -3.02 6.39 -13.93
C LEU A 38 -1.78 6.48 -13.02
N ASP A 39 -1.51 7.66 -12.46
CA ASP A 39 -0.38 7.89 -11.57
C ASP A 39 -0.69 7.58 -10.11
N VAL A 40 0.31 7.07 -9.41
CA VAL A 40 0.31 7.00 -7.94
C VAL A 40 0.74 8.36 -7.40
N ARG A 41 -0.24 9.14 -6.95
CA ARG A 41 -0.01 10.41 -6.25
C ARG A 41 0.14 10.16 -4.75
N LYS A 42 1.10 10.83 -4.11
CA LYS A 42 1.38 10.67 -2.67
C LYS A 42 0.14 11.02 -1.84
N GLU A 43 -0.62 11.99 -2.32
CA GLU A 43 -1.84 12.52 -1.75
C GLU A 43 -2.90 11.43 -1.61
N TYR A 44 -3.04 10.52 -2.59
CA TYR A 44 -4.04 9.44 -2.51
C TYR A 44 -3.77 8.49 -1.35
N LEU A 45 -2.51 8.09 -1.18
CA LEU A 45 -2.12 7.24 -0.06
C LEU A 45 -2.28 7.98 1.27
N GLN A 46 -1.87 9.25 1.33
CA GLN A 46 -1.98 10.04 2.55
C GLN A 46 -3.44 10.25 2.96
N THR A 47 -4.33 10.60 2.03
CA THR A 47 -5.77 10.75 2.30
C THR A 47 -6.38 9.45 2.82
N ALA A 48 -6.02 8.29 2.23
CA ALA A 48 -6.49 7.01 2.74
C ALA A 48 -6.02 6.74 4.17
N LEU A 49 -4.75 7.02 4.47
CA LEU A 49 -4.19 6.87 5.82
C LEU A 49 -4.85 7.84 6.83
N ASP A 50 -5.11 9.07 6.43
CA ASP A 50 -5.77 10.06 7.28
C ASP A 50 -7.23 9.68 7.56
N GLU A 51 -7.94 9.16 6.55
CA GLU A 51 -9.32 8.68 6.73
C GLU A 51 -9.37 7.46 7.65
N ILE A 52 -8.38 6.56 7.60
CA ILE A 52 -8.25 5.45 8.55
C ILE A 52 -8.12 5.99 9.98
N LYS A 53 -7.22 6.95 10.23
CA LYS A 53 -7.06 7.57 11.56
C LYS A 53 -8.34 8.26 12.02
N LYS A 54 -9.04 8.95 11.14
CA LYS A 54 -10.29 9.64 11.45
C LYS A 54 -11.42 8.66 11.81
N SER A 55 -11.55 7.57 11.05
CA SER A 55 -12.63 6.59 11.22
C SER A 55 -12.38 5.59 12.35
N TYR A 56 -11.12 5.21 12.60
CA TYR A 56 -10.76 4.15 13.56
C TYR A 56 -9.92 4.66 14.74
N GLY A 57 -9.51 5.93 14.75
CA GLY A 57 -8.65 6.53 15.78
C GLY A 57 -7.17 6.18 15.61
N SER A 58 -6.84 4.96 15.20
CA SER A 58 -5.46 4.53 14.92
C SER A 58 -5.39 3.46 13.83
N TYR A 59 -4.19 3.26 13.28
CA TYR A 59 -3.94 2.18 12.33
C TYR A 59 -4.06 0.80 13.00
N ASP A 60 -3.67 0.68 14.27
CA ASP A 60 -3.76 -0.58 15.01
C ASP A 60 -5.21 -1.03 15.19
N GLU A 61 -6.09 -0.08 15.51
CA GLU A 61 -7.54 -0.30 15.63
C GLU A 61 -8.16 -0.68 14.27
N TYR A 62 -7.73 -0.04 13.19
CA TYR A 62 -8.17 -0.42 11.83
C TYR A 62 -7.74 -1.83 11.46
N LEU A 63 -6.45 -2.15 11.65
CA LEU A 63 -5.89 -3.46 11.35
C LEU A 63 -6.61 -4.55 12.15
N GLU A 64 -6.94 -4.28 13.41
CA GLU A 64 -7.63 -5.26 14.25
C GLU A 64 -9.12 -5.37 13.93
N LYS A 65 -9.86 -4.25 13.88
CA LYS A 65 -11.32 -4.23 13.72
C LYS A 65 -11.78 -4.47 12.29
N ALA A 66 -11.11 -3.90 11.30
CA ALA A 66 -11.52 -4.02 9.90
C ALA A 66 -10.90 -5.25 9.22
N LEU A 67 -9.69 -5.63 9.62
CA LEU A 67 -8.93 -6.70 8.95
C LEU A 67 -8.69 -7.94 9.82
N GLY A 68 -9.10 -7.94 11.10
CA GLY A 68 -8.92 -9.08 12.00
C GLY A 68 -7.45 -9.40 12.32
N LEU A 69 -6.56 -8.43 12.13
CA LEU A 69 -5.12 -8.52 12.39
C LEU A 69 -4.84 -8.06 13.81
N THR A 70 -5.07 -8.97 14.76
CA THR A 70 -4.73 -8.77 16.17
C THR A 70 -3.25 -8.49 16.34
N LYS A 71 -2.89 -7.90 17.49
CA LYS A 71 -1.50 -7.61 17.85
C LYS A 71 -0.57 -8.83 17.71
N GLU A 72 -1.03 -10.02 18.08
CA GLU A 72 -0.25 -11.27 18.00
C GLU A 72 0.01 -11.65 16.54
N LYS A 73 -1.01 -11.57 15.67
CA LYS A 73 -0.86 -11.82 14.23
C LYS A 73 0.10 -10.82 13.60
N ARG A 74 0.01 -9.54 13.98
CA ARG A 74 0.93 -8.50 13.50
C ARG A 74 2.37 -8.77 13.94
N LYS A 75 2.57 -9.17 15.19
CA LYS A 75 3.89 -9.55 15.70
C LYS A 75 4.47 -10.76 14.95
N ALA A 76 3.67 -11.80 14.72
CA ALA A 76 4.10 -12.97 13.96
C ALA A 76 4.51 -12.62 12.52
N MET A 77 3.74 -11.74 11.85
CA MET A 77 4.09 -11.24 10.52
C MET A 77 5.37 -10.39 10.54
N GLN A 78 5.54 -9.53 11.55
CA GLN A 78 6.74 -8.72 11.72
C GLN A 78 7.98 -9.61 11.88
N ASP A 79 7.90 -10.64 12.71
CA ASP A 79 9.00 -11.58 12.94
C ASP A 79 9.37 -12.33 11.66
N LEU A 80 8.36 -12.77 10.89
CA LEU A 80 8.58 -13.43 9.61
C LEU A 80 9.26 -12.51 8.59
N LEU A 81 8.79 -11.27 8.46
CA LEU A 81 9.19 -10.35 7.39
C LEU A 81 10.48 -9.57 7.71
N LEU A 82 10.83 -9.39 8.99
CA LEU A 82 12.03 -8.66 9.41
C LEU A 82 13.20 -9.56 9.81
N GLU A 83 12.96 -10.75 10.38
CA GLU A 83 14.04 -11.61 10.88
C GLU A 83 14.34 -12.82 9.97
N GLY A 84 13.53 -13.07 8.93
CA GLY A 84 13.88 -14.03 7.89
C GLY A 84 14.22 -15.45 8.37
N THR A 85 13.52 -16.00 9.37
CA THR A 85 13.33 -17.45 9.66
C THR A 85 12.63 -17.62 11.03
N PRO A 86 11.81 -18.67 11.23
CA PRO A 86 11.20 -18.91 12.53
C PRO A 86 12.27 -19.28 13.57
N LYS A 87 12.34 -18.56 14.70
CA LYS A 87 12.93 -19.09 15.92
C LYS A 87 12.15 -20.34 16.30
N LYS A 88 12.79 -21.50 16.13
CA LYS A 88 12.30 -22.79 16.64
C LYS A 88 11.89 -22.56 18.10
N PRO A 89 10.72 -23.04 18.56
CA PRO A 89 10.35 -22.90 19.95
C PRO A 89 11.46 -23.52 20.79
N GLU A 90 12.00 -22.73 21.71
CA GLU A 90 12.92 -23.21 22.73
C GLU A 90 12.14 -24.26 23.53
N ALA A 91 12.30 -25.52 23.12
CA ALA A 91 11.79 -26.65 23.86
C ALA A 91 12.38 -26.53 25.25
N ALA A 92 11.48 -26.46 26.24
CA ALA A 92 11.81 -26.56 27.64
C ALA A 92 12.83 -27.70 27.83
N GLN A 93 14.08 -27.35 28.09
CA GLN A 93 15.04 -28.26 28.69
C GLN A 93 14.62 -28.42 30.15
N LYS A 94 13.61 -29.27 30.34
CA LYS A 94 13.37 -29.94 31.60
C LYS A 94 14.29 -31.16 31.65
N LYS A 95 15.12 -31.15 32.70
CA LYS A 95 15.92 -32.23 33.28
C LYS A 95 17.26 -32.53 32.62
#